data_AF-A0A4P8IZY3-F1
#
_entry.id   AF-A0A4P8IZY3-F1
#
_cell.length_a   1.000
_cell.length_b   1.000
_cell.length_c   1.000
_cell.angle_alpha   90.00
_cell.angle_beta   90.00
_cell.angle_gamma   90.00
#
_symmetry.space_group_name_H-M   'P 1'
#
loop_
_entity.id
_entity.type
_entity.pdbx_description
1 polymer ?
#
loop_
_entity_poly.entity_id
_entity_poly.type
_entity_poly.pdbx_seq_one_letter_code
_entity_poly.pdbx_strand_id
1 'polypeptide(L)'
;MLRPDGLRIIPSGRSDASHVLDPEQFSDGNVRHSYWVATQIPAVLNQLYCWCGCENRAEHRSNLQCFEDEMAVTCAVCQGTAEIAYQMTQSGVRDAGKIQAAVDAKWAPKG
;
A
#
# COMPACT_ATOMS: atom_id res chain seq x y z
N MET A 1 -8.71 -15.08 0.23
CA MET A 1 -10.06 -15.05 0.83
C MET A 1 -10.12 -13.86 1.76
N LEU A 2 -11.23 -13.11 1.81
CA LEU A 2 -11.36 -11.99 2.76
C LEU A 2 -11.42 -12.54 4.19
N ARG A 3 -10.75 -11.84 5.10
CA ARG A 3 -10.77 -12.11 6.53
C ARG A 3 -12.01 -11.45 7.17
N PRO A 4 -12.40 -11.83 8.41
CA PRO A 4 -13.57 -11.23 9.08
C PRO A 4 -13.48 -9.71 9.28
N ASP A 5 -12.25 -9.17 9.35
CA ASP A 5 -11.94 -7.74 9.45
C ASP A 5 -11.92 -7.03 8.08
N GLY A 6 -12.26 -7.72 6.99
CA GLY A 6 -12.24 -7.19 5.62
C GLY A 6 -10.85 -7.11 4.99
N LEU A 7 -9.80 -7.52 5.68
CA LEU A 7 -8.44 -7.53 5.14
C LEU A 7 -8.18 -8.80 4.31
N ARG A 8 -7.14 -8.75 3.47
CA ARG A 8 -6.67 -9.90 2.68
C ARG A 8 -5.43 -10.57 3.25
N ILE A 9 -4.69 -9.87 4.08
CA ILE A 9 -3.44 -10.32 4.71
C ILE A 9 -3.53 -10.22 6.23
N ILE A 10 -2.62 -10.91 6.91
CA ILE A 10 -2.33 -10.65 8.32
C ILE A 10 -1.21 -9.59 8.35
N PRO A 11 -1.45 -8.38 8.86
CA PRO A 11 -0.39 -7.37 8.99
C PRO A 11 0.77 -7.94 9.81
N SER A 12 1.99 -7.75 9.33
CA SER A 12 3.18 -8.32 9.94
C SER A 12 4.40 -7.40 9.76
N GLY A 13 5.47 -7.69 10.49
CA GLY A 13 6.68 -6.88 10.49
C GLY A 13 6.44 -5.46 11.01
N ARG A 14 7.30 -4.54 10.58
CA ARG A 14 7.21 -3.12 10.92
C ARG A 14 6.02 -2.44 10.26
N SER A 15 5.47 -1.45 10.94
CA SER A 15 4.29 -0.68 10.54
C SER A 15 4.52 0.84 10.57
N ASP A 16 5.77 1.26 10.69
CA ASP A 16 6.20 2.65 10.69
C ASP A 16 7.04 2.96 9.43
N ALA A 17 7.45 4.22 9.28
CA ALA A 17 8.17 4.71 8.11
C ALA A 17 9.70 4.49 8.18
N SER A 18 10.24 3.78 9.19
CA SER A 18 11.69 3.71 9.45
C SER A 18 12.54 3.14 8.30
N HIS A 19 11.93 2.38 7.40
CA HIS A 19 12.60 1.83 6.21
C HIS A 19 11.94 2.25 4.89
N VAL A 20 10.97 3.17 4.92
CA VAL A 20 10.49 3.75 3.66
C VAL A 20 11.65 4.53 3.04
N LEU A 21 11.95 4.30 1.77
CA LEU A 21 13.02 5.02 1.08
C LEU A 21 12.70 6.52 1.04
N ASP A 22 13.74 7.35 1.14
CA ASP A 22 13.60 8.82 1.14
C ASP A 22 12.92 9.28 -0.17
N PRO A 23 11.73 9.90 -0.11
CA PRO A 23 11.03 10.37 -1.31
C PRO A 23 11.88 11.30 -2.19
N GLU A 24 12.73 12.12 -1.57
CA GLU A 24 13.51 13.15 -2.28
C GLU A 24 14.58 12.56 -3.23
N GLN A 25 14.90 11.27 -3.11
CA GLN A 25 15.82 10.61 -4.03
C GLN A 25 15.20 10.35 -5.42
N PHE A 26 13.88 10.41 -5.57
CA PHE A 26 13.19 10.12 -6.82
C PHE A 26 12.90 11.40 -7.60
N SER A 27 13.26 11.44 -8.89
CA SER A 27 13.03 12.59 -9.78
C SER A 27 11.60 12.69 -10.30
N ASP A 28 10.96 11.54 -10.57
CA ASP A 28 9.56 11.47 -11.01
C ASP A 28 8.61 11.90 -9.88
N GLY A 29 7.73 12.86 -10.18
CA GLY A 29 6.85 13.46 -9.19
C GLY A 29 5.80 12.49 -8.63
N ASN A 30 5.31 11.55 -9.42
CA ASN A 30 4.33 10.56 -8.96
C ASN A 30 4.99 9.52 -8.08
N VAL A 31 6.19 9.06 -8.46
CA VAL A 31 7.01 8.18 -7.62
C VAL A 31 7.31 8.86 -6.30
N ARG A 32 7.89 10.06 -6.31
CA ARG A 32 8.18 10.84 -5.09
C ARG A 32 6.95 10.98 -4.20
N HIS A 33 5.82 11.39 -4.75
CA HIS A 33 4.56 11.53 -4.01
C HIS A 33 4.12 10.21 -3.37
N SER A 34 4.22 9.08 -4.07
CA SER A 34 3.82 7.78 -3.53
C SER A 34 4.69 7.30 -2.36
N TYR A 35 6.01 7.55 -2.40
CA TYR A 35 6.88 7.27 -1.25
C TYR A 35 6.58 8.25 -0.10
N TRP A 36 6.34 9.52 -0.40
CA TRP A 36 5.91 10.48 0.61
C TRP A 36 4.62 10.01 1.30
N VAL A 37 3.61 9.56 0.56
CA VAL A 37 2.39 8.97 1.12
C VAL A 37 2.71 7.81 2.08
N ALA A 38 3.64 6.94 1.72
CA ALA A 38 4.05 5.83 2.57
C ALA A 38 4.68 6.29 3.89
N THR A 39 5.33 7.46 3.92
CA THR A 39 5.80 8.08 5.18
C THR A 39 4.66 8.63 6.04
N GLN A 40 3.54 9.04 5.43
CA GLN A 40 2.41 9.66 6.14
C GLN A 40 1.48 8.64 6.81
N ILE A 41 1.24 7.50 6.14
CA ILE A 41 0.27 6.48 6.59
C ILE A 41 0.85 5.05 6.63
N PRO A 42 2.09 4.84 7.13
CA PRO A 42 2.76 3.53 7.03
C PRO A 42 1.97 2.40 7.71
N ALA A 43 1.32 2.69 8.85
CA ALA A 43 0.54 1.71 9.59
C ALA A 43 -0.72 1.25 8.85
N VAL A 44 -1.30 2.12 8.01
CA VAL A 44 -2.43 1.76 7.13
C VAL A 44 -1.90 0.91 5.98
N LEU A 45 -0.83 1.34 5.30
CA LEU A 45 -0.26 0.59 4.17
C LEU A 45 0.26 -0.79 4.58
N ASN A 46 0.68 -0.98 5.84
CA ASN A 46 1.08 -2.29 6.34
C ASN A 46 -0.08 -3.30 6.45
N GLN A 47 -1.33 -2.81 6.45
CA GLN A 47 -2.51 -3.66 6.53
C GLN A 47 -3.05 -4.04 5.15
N LEU A 48 -2.66 -3.31 4.11
CA LEU A 48 -3.25 -3.44 2.78
C LEU A 48 -2.49 -4.44 1.93
N TYR A 49 -3.23 -5.39 1.38
CA TYR A 49 -2.79 -6.25 0.30
C TYR A 49 -2.69 -5.45 -1.00
N CYS A 50 -1.56 -5.60 -1.70
CA CYS A 50 -1.33 -4.99 -3.00
C CYS A 50 -1.53 -6.02 -4.11
N TRP A 51 -2.37 -5.69 -5.09
CA TRP A 51 -2.70 -6.57 -6.23
C TRP A 51 -1.60 -6.68 -7.30
N CYS A 52 -0.39 -6.17 -7.03
CA CYS A 52 0.77 -6.32 -7.92
C CYS A 52 1.29 -7.76 -7.99
N GLY A 53 0.85 -8.63 -7.06
CA GLY A 53 1.19 -10.05 -7.02
C GLY A 53 2.47 -10.39 -6.25
N CYS A 54 3.22 -9.42 -5.74
CA CYS A 54 4.44 -9.66 -4.94
C CYS A 54 4.13 -10.45 -3.66
N GLU A 55 3.00 -10.18 -3.01
CA GLU A 55 2.59 -10.92 -1.81
C GLU A 55 2.35 -12.40 -2.10
N ASN A 56 1.71 -12.73 -3.22
CA ASN A 56 1.45 -14.12 -3.64
C ASN A 56 2.75 -14.92 -3.89
N ARG A 57 3.88 -14.23 -4.08
CA ARG A 57 5.22 -14.81 -4.26
C ARG A 57 6.08 -14.70 -3.00
N ALA A 58 5.50 -14.24 -1.88
CA ALA A 58 6.18 -13.96 -0.62
C ALA A 58 7.35 -12.96 -0.75
N GLU A 59 7.30 -12.05 -1.73
CA GLU A 59 8.31 -11.00 -1.93
C GLU A 59 8.06 -9.83 -0.98
N HIS A 60 6.81 -9.35 -0.90
CA HIS A 60 6.41 -8.22 -0.06
C HIS A 60 5.21 -8.57 0.81
N ARG A 61 5.31 -8.27 2.12
CA ARG A 61 4.30 -8.62 3.12
C ARG A 61 3.02 -7.77 3.08
N SER A 62 3.10 -6.58 2.48
CA SER A 62 2.03 -5.58 2.45
C SER A 62 2.39 -4.49 1.44
N ASN A 63 1.45 -3.57 1.16
CA ASN A 63 1.73 -2.42 0.30
C ASN A 63 2.84 -1.53 0.87
N LEU A 64 3.00 -1.45 2.21
CA LEU A 64 4.11 -0.69 2.83
C LEU A 64 5.47 -1.18 2.34
N GLN A 65 5.69 -2.50 2.22
CA GLN A 65 7.00 -3.04 1.85
C GLN A 65 7.40 -2.68 0.42
N CYS A 66 6.44 -2.37 -0.46
CA CYS A 66 6.74 -1.89 -1.81
C CYS A 66 7.46 -0.52 -1.83
N PHE A 67 7.43 0.20 -0.72
CA PHE A 67 8.11 1.49 -0.54
C PHE A 67 9.38 1.37 0.33
N GLU A 68 9.71 0.16 0.78
CA GLU A 68 10.94 -0.13 1.52
C GLU A 68 12.10 -0.56 0.60
N ASP A 69 11.78 -0.78 -0.68
CA ASP A 69 12.69 -0.95 -1.80
C ASP A 69 12.12 -0.22 -3.02
N GLU A 70 12.72 -0.41 -4.21
CA GLU A 70 12.34 0.32 -5.43
C GLU A 70 11.13 -0.26 -6.20
N MET A 71 10.38 -1.23 -5.66
CA MET A 71 9.24 -1.82 -6.38
C MET A 71 8.19 -0.79 -6.80
N ALA A 72 7.87 0.16 -5.91
CA ALA A 72 6.91 1.21 -6.22
C ALA A 72 7.39 2.18 -7.31
N VAL A 73 8.68 2.17 -7.72
CA VAL A 73 9.17 3.01 -8.82
C VAL A 73 8.50 2.66 -10.14
N THR A 74 8.26 1.36 -10.40
CA THR A 74 7.72 0.89 -11.68
C THR A 74 6.34 0.26 -11.57
N CYS A 75 5.82 0.06 -10.36
CA CYS A 75 4.53 -0.60 -10.15
C CYS A 75 3.39 0.38 -9.88
N ALA A 76 2.58 0.65 -10.91
CA ALA A 76 1.39 1.51 -10.80
C ALA A 76 0.34 1.00 -9.79
N VAL A 77 0.27 -0.32 -9.56
CA VAL A 77 -0.63 -0.89 -8.54
C VAL A 77 -0.16 -0.54 -7.13
N CYS A 78 1.16 -0.55 -6.88
CA CYS A 78 1.73 -0.16 -5.59
C CYS A 78 1.43 1.31 -5.29
N GLN A 79 1.75 2.19 -6.25
CA GLN A 79 1.49 3.63 -6.13
C GLN A 79 0.00 3.94 -5.96
N GLY A 80 -0.86 3.33 -6.79
CA GLY A 80 -2.30 3.55 -6.75
C GLY A 80 -2.98 2.99 -5.50
N THR A 81 -2.48 1.88 -4.94
CA THR A 81 -2.96 1.36 -3.65
C THR A 81 -2.67 2.35 -2.52
N ALA A 82 -1.46 2.91 -2.48
CA ALA A 82 -1.09 3.92 -1.50
C ALA A 82 -1.92 5.20 -1.65
N GLU A 83 -2.15 5.65 -2.88
CA GLU A 83 -2.97 6.84 -3.14
C GLU A 83 -4.43 6.66 -2.70
N ILE A 84 -5.06 5.51 -3.01
CA ILE A 84 -6.42 5.20 -2.53
C ILE A 84 -6.47 5.25 -1.00
N ALA A 85 -5.50 4.59 -0.34
CA ALA A 85 -5.42 4.55 1.11
C ALA A 85 -5.25 5.94 1.72
N TYR A 86 -4.40 6.77 1.10
CA TYR A 86 -4.15 8.14 1.53
C TYR A 86 -5.40 9.01 1.42
N GLN A 87 -6.06 9.02 0.26
CA GLN A 87 -7.28 9.81 0.04
C GLN A 87 -8.40 9.42 1.01
N MET A 88 -8.59 8.12 1.26
CA MET A 88 -9.59 7.63 2.21
C MET A 88 -9.23 7.99 3.66
N THR A 89 -7.95 7.89 4.04
CA THR A 89 -7.48 8.29 5.37
C THR A 89 -7.68 9.80 5.60
N GLN A 90 -7.33 10.63 4.61
CA GLN A 90 -7.57 12.08 4.62
C GLN A 90 -9.07 12.42 4.70
N SER A 91 -9.92 11.59 4.12
CA SER A 91 -11.38 11.71 4.20
C SER A 91 -11.97 11.17 5.52
N GLY A 92 -11.13 10.75 6.47
CA GLY A 92 -11.53 10.31 7.81
C GLY A 92 -11.85 8.81 7.93
N VAL A 93 -11.62 8.01 6.89
CA VAL A 93 -11.80 6.55 6.98
C VAL A 93 -10.66 5.96 7.81
N ARG A 94 -11.02 5.36 8.95
CA ARG A 94 -10.05 4.70 9.87
C ARG A 94 -10.06 3.17 9.78
N ASP A 95 -11.05 2.61 9.11
CA ASP A 95 -11.22 1.17 8.96
C ASP A 95 -10.44 0.67 7.74
N ALA A 96 -9.39 -0.12 7.97
CA ALA A 96 -8.54 -0.63 6.90
C ALA A 96 -9.24 -1.67 6.01
N GLY A 97 -10.25 -2.39 6.51
CA GLY A 97 -11.07 -3.28 5.70
C GLY A 97 -11.88 -2.51 4.65
N LYS A 98 -12.41 -1.33 5.00
CA LYS A 98 -13.07 -0.43 4.03
C LYS A 98 -12.09 0.09 2.98
N ILE A 99 -10.86 0.40 3.39
CA ILE A 99 -9.81 0.83 2.46
C ILE A 99 -9.42 -0.33 1.53
N GLN A 100 -9.23 -1.54 2.07
CA GLN A 100 -8.96 -2.75 1.29
C GLN A 100 -10.07 -3.02 0.28
N ALA A 101 -11.34 -2.82 0.65
CA ALA A 101 -12.46 -2.98 -0.28
C ALA A 101 -12.39 -2.00 -1.47
N ALA A 102 -11.95 -0.77 -1.26
CA ALA A 102 -11.75 0.19 -2.35
C ALA A 102 -10.57 -0.20 -3.25
N VAL A 103 -9.47 -0.66 -2.65
CA VAL A 103 -8.30 -1.21 -3.38
C VAL A 103 -8.72 -2.42 -4.23
N ASP A 104 -9.52 -3.31 -3.67
CA ASP A 104 -10.05 -4.49 -4.36
C ASP A 104 -10.95 -4.10 -5.53
N ALA A 105 -11.88 -3.16 -5.32
CA ALA A 105 -12.76 -2.68 -6.37
C ALA A 105 -11.99 -2.09 -7.55
N LYS A 106 -10.81 -1.48 -7.29
CA LYS A 106 -9.95 -0.91 -8.32
C LYS A 106 -9.10 -1.97 -9.04
N TRP A 107 -8.48 -2.89 -8.30
CA TRP A 107 -7.35 -3.69 -8.79
C TRP A 107 -7.58 -5.20 -8.82
N ALA A 108 -8.59 -5.73 -8.12
CA ALA A 108 -8.86 -7.17 -8.15
C ALA A 108 -9.23 -7.61 -9.58
N PRO A 109 -8.79 -8.81 -10.02
CA PRO A 109 -9.22 -9.37 -11.30
C PRO A 109 -10.74 -9.40 -11.40
N LYS A 110 -11.26 -8.86 -12.49
CA LYS A 110 -12.67 -9.04 -12.88
C LYS A 110 -12.72 -10.38 -13.60
N GLY A 111 -13.46 -11.33 -13.02
CA GLY A 111 -13.68 -12.65 -13.63
C GLY A 111 -14.28 -12.55 -15.02
#